data_AF-A0A9E5NCJ5-F1
#
_entry.id   AF-A0A9E5NCJ5-F1
#
_cell.length_a   1.000
_cell.length_b   1.000
_cell.length_c   1.000
_cell.angle_alpha   90.00
_cell.angle_beta   90.00
_cell.angle_gamma   90.00
#
_symmetry.space_group_name_H-M   'P 1'
#
loop_
_entity.id
_entity.type
_entity.pdbx_description
1 polymer ?
#
loop_
_entity_poly.entity_id
_entity_poly.type
_entity_poly.pdbx_seq_one_letter_code
_entity_poly.pdbx_strand_id
1 'polypeptide(L)' 'VQKARERTLAKEEMTGSTFTISNMGMYDIDQFSAIIQPPEAAILAVS' A
#
# COMPACT_ATOMS: atom_id res chain seq x y z
N VAL A 1 -7.45 8.64 5.18
CA VAL A 1 -6.06 9.19 5.16
C VAL A 1 -5.69 9.86 6.48
N GLN A 2 -6.50 10.77 7.03
CA GLN A 2 -6.16 11.47 8.29
C GLN A 2 -5.88 10.52 9.47
N LYS A 3 -6.78 9.57 9.77
CA LYS A 3 -6.54 8.52 10.78
C LYS A 3 -5.23 7.73 10.57
N ALA A 4 -4.91 7.43 9.32
CA ALA A 4 -3.68 6.72 8.96
C ALA A 4 -2.43 7.55 9.29
N ARG A 5 -2.48 8.86 8.98
CA ARG A 5 -1.41 9.81 9.32
C ARG A 5 -1.27 10.01 10.83
N GLU A 6 -2.40 10.02 11.54
CA GLU A 6 -2.46 10.14 13.01
C GLU A 6 -2.16 8.82 13.74
N ARG A 7 -1.90 7.72 13.01
CA ARG A 7 -1.67 6.36 13.55
C ARG A 7 -2.82 5.82 14.40
N THR A 8 -4.05 6.25 14.12
CA THR A 8 -5.26 5.85 14.85
C THR A 8 -6.10 4.82 14.09
N LEU A 9 -5.53 4.17 13.08
CA LEU A 9 -6.18 3.07 12.36
C LEU A 9 -6.32 1.84 13.25
N ALA A 10 -7.54 1.32 13.34
CA ALA A 10 -7.79 0.04 13.98
C ALA A 10 -7.31 -1.11 13.07
N LYS A 11 -6.98 -2.26 13.66
CA LYS A 11 -6.48 -3.42 12.90
C LYS A 11 -7.53 -3.90 11.89
N GLU A 12 -8.81 -3.83 12.26
CA GLU A 12 -9.95 -4.21 11.44
C GLU A 12 -10.06 -3.34 10.18
N GLU A 13 -9.66 -2.06 10.27
CA GLU A 13 -9.62 -1.12 9.14
C GLU A 13 -8.44 -1.37 8.18
N MET A 14 -7.44 -2.16 8.61
CA MET A 14 -6.24 -2.51 7.81
C MET A 14 -6.32 -3.93 7.23
N THR A 15 -7.33 -4.71 7.61
CA THR A 15 -7.48 -6.12 7.19
C THR A 15 -8.60 -6.30 6.18
N GLY A 16 -8.53 -7.36 5.37
CA GLY A 16 -9.56 -7.70 4.39
C GLY A 16 -9.39 -7.04 3.02
N SER A 17 -8.27 -6.35 2.79
CA SER A 17 -7.90 -5.88 1.45
C SER A 17 -7.61 -7.07 0.52
N THR A 18 -7.94 -6.91 -0.76
CA THR A 18 -7.70 -7.89 -1.82
C THR A 18 -6.58 -7.47 -2.78
N PHE A 19 -6.20 -6.18 -2.73
CA PHE A 19 -5.29 -5.54 -3.65
C PHE A 19 -4.59 -4.35 -2.99
N THR A 20 -3.32 -4.12 -3.31
CA THR A 20 -2.54 -2.98 -2.79
C THR A 20 -2.02 -2.09 -3.92
N ILE A 21 -2.00 -0.78 -3.68
CA ILE A 21 -1.37 0.22 -4.56
C ILE A 21 -0.23 0.86 -3.78
N SER A 22 0.99 0.82 -4.34
CA SER A 22 2.17 1.50 -3.82
C SER A 22 2.61 2.56 -4.82
N ASN A 23 2.41 3.84 -4.46
CA ASN A 23 2.85 4.96 -5.28
C ASN A 23 4.16 5.52 -4.73
N MET A 24 5.25 5.27 -5.46
CA MET A 24 6.59 5.76 -5.19
C MET A 24 7.05 6.83 -6.18
N GLY A 25 6.23 7.18 -7.17
CA GLY A 25 6.58 8.18 -8.20
C GLY A 25 6.76 9.59 -7.67
N MET A 26 6.25 9.88 -6.48
CA MET A 26 6.54 11.13 -5.78
C MET A 26 7.98 11.22 -5.21
N TYR A 27 8.77 10.15 -5.32
CA TYR A 27 10.14 10.05 -4.79
C TYR A 27 11.22 9.88 -5.88
N ASP A 28 10.92 10.20 -7.14
CA ASP A 28 11.85 10.04 -8.30
C ASP A 28 12.47 8.63 -8.39
N ILE A 29 11.65 7.59 -8.17
CA ILE A 29 12.06 6.19 -8.31
C ILE A 29 11.69 5.69 -9.70
N ASP A 30 12.69 5.47 -10.56
CA ASP A 30 12.51 5.03 -11.95
C ASP A 30 11.90 3.62 -12.08
N GLN A 31 12.19 2.72 -11.13
CA GLN A 31 11.64 1.37 -11.13
C GLN A 31 11.59 0.82 -9.70
N PHE A 32 10.43 0.29 -9.29
CA PHE A 32 10.22 -0.34 -8.00
C PHE A 32 9.62 -1.74 -8.17
N SER A 33 10.24 -2.73 -7.54
CA SER A 33 9.65 -4.07 -7.42
C SER A 33 8.92 -4.17 -6.09
N ALA A 34 7.60 -4.14 -6.16
CA ALA A 34 6.74 -4.29 -5.00
C ALA A 34 6.60 -5.78 -4.61
N ILE A 35 6.66 -6.07 -3.31
CA ILE A 35 6.44 -7.41 -2.77
C ILE A 35 4.95 -7.54 -2.39
N ILE A 36 4.27 -8.54 -2.95
CA ILE A 36 2.87 -8.85 -2.62
C ILE A 36 2.78 -9.34 -1.17
N GLN A 37 1.78 -8.87 -0.43
CA GLN A 37 1.48 -9.36 0.93
C GLN A 37 0.33 -10.37 0.88
N PRO A 38 0.56 -11.67 1.14
CA PRO A 38 -0.54 -12.64 1.20
C PRO A 38 -1.58 -12.25 2.26
N PRO A 39 -2.90 -12.36 1.99
CA PRO A 39 -3.58 -13.04 0.88
C PRO A 39 -3.90 -12.17 -0.36
N GLU A 40 -3.28 -11.01 -0.51
CA GLU A 40 -3.57 -10.12 -1.64
C GLU A 40 -3.15 -10.76 -2.97
N ALA A 41 -3.95 -10.54 -4.01
CA ALA A 41 -3.74 -11.18 -5.30
C ALA A 41 -2.66 -10.48 -6.13
N ALA A 42 -2.50 -9.17 -5.95
CA ALA A 42 -1.55 -8.36 -6.71
C ALA A 42 -1.27 -7.02 -6.00
N ILE A 43 -0.14 -6.42 -6.36
CA ILE A 43 0.25 -5.08 -5.95
C ILE A 43 0.55 -4.25 -7.21
N LEU A 44 0.03 -3.03 -7.28
CA LEU A 44 0.34 -2.07 -8.34
C LEU A 44 1.39 -1.09 -7.84
N ALA A 45 2.58 -1.13 -8.43
CA ALA A 45 3.61 -0.12 -8.23
C ALA A 45 3.43 1.01 -9.25
N VAL A 46 3.28 2.25 -8.76
CA VAL A 46 3.27 3.46 -9.59
C VAL A 46 4.55 4.23 -9.33
N SER A 47 5.35 4.41 -10.37
CA SER A 47 6.53 5.27 -10.48
C SER A 47 6.19 6.60 -11.13
#